data_AF-A0A2P2HXE0-F1
#
_entry.id   AF-A0A2P2HXE0-F1
#
_cell.length_a   1.000
_cell.length_b   1.000
_cell.length_c   1.000
_cell.angle_alpha   90.00
_cell.angle_beta   90.00
_cell.angle_gamma   90.00
#
_symmetry.space_group_name_H-M   'P 1'
#
loop_
_entity.id
_entity.type
_entity.pdbx_description
1 polymer ?
#
loop_
_entity_poly.entity_id
_entity_poly.type
_entity_poly.pdbx_seq_one_letter_code
_entity_poly.pdbx_strand_id
1 'polypeptide(L)'
;MYKEQLNNLMGTLMSTSPHFIRCIIPNEFKEPGVIDAALVMHQLTCNGVLEGIRICRKGFPNRMLYPDFKHRYCILASKAATNAETEKTMATAILDTTELTEGQYKLGHTKVFFRAG
;
A
#
# COMPACT_ATOMS: atom_id res chain seq x y z
N MET A 1 15.98 -27.71 -24.04
CA MET A 1 16.14 -26.40 -24.72
C MET A 1 15.26 -25.31 -24.11
N TYR A 2 13.92 -25.27 -24.28
CA TYR A 2 13.08 -24.19 -23.73
C TYR A 2 13.14 -24.06 -22.19
N LYS A 3 13.08 -25.19 -21.47
CA LYS A 3 13.20 -25.21 -20.00
C LYS A 3 14.49 -24.56 -19.50
N GLU A 4 15.59 -24.78 -20.21
CA GLU A 4 16.90 -24.26 -19.85
C GLU A 4 16.98 -22.75 -20.09
N GLN A 5 16.43 -22.27 -21.21
CA GLN A 5 16.31 -20.84 -21.49
C GLN A 5 15.46 -20.12 -20.44
N LEU A 6 14.33 -20.71 -20.03
CA LEU A 6 13.48 -20.15 -18.96
C LEU A 6 14.22 -20.11 -17.62
N ASN A 7 14.94 -21.19 -17.25
CA ASN A 7 15.71 -21.23 -16.02
C ASN A 7 16.81 -20.16 -15.99
N ASN A 8 17.51 -19.96 -17.10
CA ASN A 8 18.54 -18.93 -17.22
C ASN A 8 17.92 -17.52 -17.06
N LEU A 9 16.79 -17.25 -17.72
CA LEU A 9 16.05 -16.00 -17.57
C LEU A 9 15.63 -15.75 -16.12
N MET A 10 15.07 -16.76 -15.45
CA MET A 10 14.66 -16.65 -14.05
C MET A 10 15.86 -16.38 -13.14
N GLY A 11 17.02 -17.00 -13.40
CA GLY A 11 18.27 -16.73 -12.68
C GLY A 11 18.67 -15.26 -12.76
N THR A 12 18.64 -14.66 -13.95
CA THR A 12 18.93 -13.23 -14.15
C THR A 12 17.90 -12.33 -13.46
N LEU A 13 16.60 -12.64 -13.55
CA LEU A 13 15.57 -11.83 -12.91
C LEU A 13 15.69 -11.83 -11.38
N MET A 14 16.02 -12.99 -10.79
CA MET A 14 16.18 -13.13 -9.34
C MET A 14 17.40 -12.38 -8.78
N SER A 15 18.38 -12.01 -9.61
CA SER A 15 19.53 -11.19 -9.19
C SER A 15 19.27 -9.68 -9.28
N THR A 16 18.02 -9.26 -9.50
CA THR A 16 17.64 -7.84 -9.67
C THR A 16 16.52 -7.43 -8.70
N SER A 17 16.23 -6.12 -8.65
CA SER A 17 15.03 -5.60 -7.99
C SER A 17 13.86 -5.64 -8.99
N PRO A 18 12.82 -6.48 -8.77
CA PRO A 18 11.74 -6.62 -9.72
C PRO A 18 10.76 -5.44 -9.64
N HIS A 19 10.34 -4.95 -10.80
CA HIS A 19 9.25 -4.00 -10.96
C HIS A 19 8.24 -4.58 -11.96
N PHE A 20 6.95 -4.57 -11.61
CA PHE A 20 5.91 -5.21 -12.41
C PHE A 20 5.00 -4.17 -13.05
N ILE A 21 4.81 -4.27 -14.37
CA ILE A 21 3.86 -3.47 -15.14
C ILE A 21 2.78 -4.42 -15.68
N ARG A 22 1.50 -4.10 -15.42
CA ARG A 22 0.35 -4.86 -15.91
C ARG A 22 -0.42 -4.01 -16.91
N CYS A 23 -0.33 -4.34 -18.18
CA CYS A 23 -1.13 -3.71 -19.23
C CYS A 23 -2.58 -4.22 -19.14
N ILE A 24 -3.55 -3.33 -19.40
CA ILE A 24 -4.98 -3.64 -19.41
C ILE A 24 -5.54 -3.22 -20.76
N ILE A 25 -6.21 -4.14 -21.43
CA ILE A 25 -6.92 -3.89 -22.67
C ILE A 25 -8.31 -3.32 -22.32
N PRO A 26 -8.70 -2.14 -22.84
CA PRO A 26 -9.96 -1.51 -22.48
C PRO A 26 -11.17 -2.16 -23.18
N ASN A 27 -11.01 -2.72 -24.37
CA ASN A 27 -12.04 -3.42 -25.15
C ASN A 27 -11.40 -4.32 -26.22
N GLU A 28 -12.16 -5.29 -26.76
CA GLU A 28 -11.67 -6.22 -27.80
C GLU A 28 -11.71 -5.63 -29.23
N PHE A 29 -12.51 -4.59 -29.44
CA PHE A 29 -12.71 -3.95 -30.74
C PHE A 29 -11.57 -3.00 -31.15
N LYS A 30 -10.62 -2.75 -30.24
CA LYS A 30 -9.49 -1.82 -30.41
C LYS A 30 -9.95 -0.37 -30.64
N GLU A 31 -11.11 0.00 -30.10
CA GLU A 31 -11.66 1.34 -30.23
C GLU A 31 -11.16 2.26 -29.10
N PRO A 32 -10.74 3.50 -29.40
CA PRO A 32 -10.40 4.46 -28.36
C PRO A 32 -11.65 4.94 -27.62
N GLY A 33 -11.52 5.25 -26.33
CA GLY A 33 -12.60 5.85 -25.53
C GLY A 33 -13.70 4.88 -25.06
N VAL A 34 -13.66 3.62 -25.50
CA VAL A 34 -14.59 2.56 -25.08
C VAL A 34 -13.95 1.69 -24.01
N ILE A 35 -14.66 1.46 -22.89
CA ILE A 35 -14.21 0.58 -21.81
C ILE A 35 -15.27 -0.50 -21.56
N ASP A 36 -14.87 -1.75 -21.75
CA ASP A 36 -15.62 -2.93 -21.32
C ASP A 36 -15.24 -3.28 -19.88
N ALA A 37 -16.16 -2.99 -18.96
CA ALA A 37 -15.96 -3.23 -17.54
C ALA A 37 -15.78 -4.72 -17.19
N ALA A 38 -16.47 -5.63 -17.89
CA ALA A 38 -16.38 -7.06 -17.61
C ALA A 38 -15.00 -7.61 -18.03
N LEU A 39 -14.53 -7.23 -19.21
CA LEU A 39 -13.21 -7.57 -19.72
C LEU A 39 -12.09 -7.02 -18.80
N VAL A 40 -12.19 -5.75 -18.39
CA VAL A 40 -11.21 -5.13 -17.49
C VAL A 40 -11.21 -5.82 -16.13
N MET A 41 -12.39 -6.10 -15.56
CA MET A 41 -12.50 -6.79 -14.27
C MET A 41 -11.89 -8.19 -14.31
N HIS A 42 -12.13 -8.94 -15.39
CA HIS A 42 -11.53 -10.25 -15.61
C HIS A 42 -9.99 -10.15 -15.63
N GLN A 43 -9.43 -9.21 -16.40
CA GLN A 43 -7.99 -8.97 -16.44
C GLN A 43 -7.41 -8.59 -15.08
N LEU A 44 -8.05 -7.68 -14.33
CA LEU A 44 -7.59 -7.28 -12.99
C LEU A 44 -7.55 -8.47 -12.02
N THR A 45 -8.49 -9.40 -12.17
CA THR A 45 -8.56 -10.64 -11.36
C THR A 45 -7.45 -11.62 -11.77
N CYS A 46 -7.39 -11.98 -13.05
CA CYS A 46 -6.46 -12.99 -13.57
C CYS A 46 -5.00 -12.55 -13.59
N ASN A 47 -4.73 -11.26 -13.82
CA ASN A 47 -3.37 -10.71 -13.76
C ASN A 47 -2.85 -10.52 -12.33
N GLY A 48 -3.66 -10.88 -11.32
CA GLY A 48 -3.30 -10.81 -9.91
C GLY A 48 -3.23 -9.39 -9.36
N VAL A 49 -3.81 -8.40 -10.04
CA VAL A 49 -3.82 -7.01 -9.55
C VAL A 49 -4.65 -6.90 -8.29
N LEU A 50 -5.87 -7.44 -8.31
CA LEU A 50 -6.75 -7.45 -7.13
C LEU A 50 -6.16 -8.31 -5.99
N GLU A 51 -5.50 -9.40 -6.34
CA GLU A 51 -4.84 -10.28 -5.38
C GLU A 51 -3.63 -9.59 -4.73
N GLY A 52 -2.83 -8.88 -5.52
CA GLY A 52 -1.73 -8.05 -5.01
C GLY A 52 -2.22 -6.97 -4.05
N ILE A 53 -3.30 -6.26 -4.42
CA ILE A 53 -3.95 -5.30 -3.51
C ILE A 53 -4.41 -5.99 -2.24
N ARG A 54 -5.07 -7.15 -2.33
CA ARG A 54 -5.56 -7.92 -1.17
C ARG A 54 -4.43 -8.33 -0.23
N ILE A 55 -3.31 -8.83 -0.76
CA ILE A 55 -2.14 -9.20 0.03
C ILE A 55 -1.56 -7.96 0.72
N CYS A 56 -1.41 -6.84 0.01
CA CYS A 56 -0.95 -5.57 0.60
C CYS A 56 -1.89 -5.07 1.71
N ARG A 57 -3.21 -5.26 1.55
CA ARG A 57 -4.22 -4.88 2.55
C ARG A 57 -4.19 -5.72 3.83
N LYS A 58 -3.71 -6.97 3.78
CA LYS A 58 -3.50 -7.80 4.99
C LYS A 58 -2.41 -7.24 5.90
N GLY A 59 -1.47 -6.48 5.34
CA GLY A 59 -0.40 -5.81 6.08
C GLY A 59 -0.82 -4.41 6.56
N PHE A 60 0.15 -3.49 6.53
CA PHE A 60 -0.06 -2.07 6.81
C PHE A 60 0.33 -1.25 5.58
N PRO A 61 -0.54 -1.17 4.56
CA PRO A 61 -0.19 -0.54 3.28
C PRO A 61 0.04 0.96 3.44
N ASN A 62 -0.65 1.59 4.40
CA ASN A 62 -0.53 3.00 4.69
C ASN A 62 0.53 3.22 5.76
N ARG A 63 1.58 3.97 5.43
CA ARG A 63 2.68 4.30 6.35
C ARG A 63 3.11 5.74 6.18
N MET A 64 3.33 6.44 7.28
CA MET A 64 3.65 7.87 7.30
C MET A 64 4.78 8.13 8.28
N LEU A 65 5.73 9.01 7.92
CA LEU A 65 6.77 9.44 8.84
C LEU A 65 6.16 10.24 10.00
N TYR A 66 6.74 10.16 11.19
CA TYR A 66 6.22 10.89 12.35
C TYR A 66 6.14 12.41 12.17
N PRO A 67 7.10 13.11 11.51
CA PRO A 67 6.97 14.54 11.24
C PRO A 67 5.76 14.89 10.36
N ASP A 68 5.53 14.12 9.29
CA ASP A 68 4.39 14.31 8.40
C ASP A 68 3.06 14.04 9.13
N PHE A 69 3.05 12.99 9.97
CA PHE A 69 1.91 12.65 10.80
C PHE A 69 1.58 13.77 11.78
N LYS A 70 2.60 14.33 12.45
CA LYS A 70 2.47 15.49 13.34
C LYS A 70 1.85 16.66 12.60
N HIS A 71 2.46 17.05 11.48
CA HIS A 71 2.04 18.22 10.73
C HIS A 71 0.57 18.13 10.31
N ARG A 72 0.12 16.94 9.88
CA ARG A 72 -1.23 16.74 9.39
C ARG A 72 -2.28 16.56 10.50
N TYR A 73 -1.94 15.86 11.58
CA TYR A 73 -2.94 15.39 12.56
C TYR A 73 -2.83 16.04 13.94
N CYS A 74 -1.87 16.94 14.19
CA CYS A 74 -1.77 17.69 15.45
C CYS A 74 -3.06 18.44 15.79
N ILE A 75 -3.83 18.86 14.79
CA ILE A 75 -5.13 19.53 14.97
C ILE A 75 -6.15 18.66 15.74
N LEU A 76 -6.04 17.33 15.69
CA LEU A 76 -6.97 16.42 16.36
C LEU A 76 -6.77 16.41 17.88
N ALA A 77 -5.54 16.64 18.35
CA ALA A 77 -5.20 16.61 19.76
C ALA A 77 -4.12 17.64 20.11
N SER A 78 -4.35 18.90 19.77
CA SER A 78 -3.33 19.96 19.84
C SER A 78 -2.66 20.06 21.23
N LYS A 79 -3.44 20.04 22.31
CA LYS A 79 -2.89 20.10 23.68
C LYS A 79 -1.98 18.93 24.02
N ALA A 80 -2.38 17.72 23.64
CA ALA A 80 -1.62 16.50 23.92
C ALA A 80 -0.37 16.39 23.02
N ALA A 81 -0.49 16.85 21.77
CA ALA A 81 0.61 16.85 20.81
C ALA A 81 1.70 17.88 21.13
N THR A 82 1.36 19.02 21.74
CA THR A 82 2.34 20.04 22.17
C THR A 82 3.14 19.62 23.40
N ASN A 83 2.56 18.80 24.28
CA ASN A 83 3.21 18.35 25.52
C ASN A 83 4.09 17.10 25.34
N ALA A 84 4.13 16.50 24.16
CA ALA A 84 4.88 15.28 23.90
C ALA A 84 6.37 15.58 23.62
N GLU A 85 7.26 14.89 24.35
CA GLU A 85 8.72 15.02 24.19
C GLU A 85 9.24 14.45 22.86
N THR A 86 8.57 13.44 22.31
CA THR A 86 9.00 12.77 21.08
C THR A 86 7.86 12.71 20.06
N GLU A 87 8.23 12.62 18.78
CA GLU A 87 7.23 12.51 17.72
C GLU A 87 6.44 11.19 17.79
N LYS A 88 7.04 10.14 18.38
CA LYS A 88 6.34 8.88 18.63
C LYS A 88 5.29 9.02 19.73
N THR A 89 5.63 9.62 20.86
CA THR A 89 4.67 9.83 21.97
C THR A 89 3.56 10.81 21.55
N MET A 90 3.87 11.79 20.71
CA MET A 90 2.89 12.66 20.07
C MET A 90 1.90 11.88 19.20
N ALA A 91 2.40 10.96 18.36
CA ALA A 91 1.55 10.14 17.53
C ALA A 91 0.66 9.21 18.37
N THR A 92 1.19 8.63 19.45
CA THR A 92 0.38 7.87 20.42
C THR A 92 -0.73 8.73 21.00
N ALA A 93 -0.41 9.92 21.51
CA ALA A 93 -1.39 10.80 22.14
C ALA A 93 -2.49 11.25 21.17
N ILE A 94 -2.17 11.50 19.89
CA ILE A 94 -3.19 11.75 18.87
C ILE A 94 -4.07 10.52 18.65
N LEU A 95 -3.46 9.34 18.50
CA LEU A 95 -4.21 8.10 18.24
C LEU A 95 -5.08 7.68 19.42
N ASP A 96 -4.66 7.96 20.66
CA ASP A 96 -5.45 7.69 21.86
C ASP A 96 -6.71 8.57 21.96
N THR A 97 -6.71 9.74 21.31
CA THR A 97 -7.93 10.57 21.18
C THR A 97 -8.88 10.09 20.09
N THR A 98 -8.46 9.13 19.26
CA THR A 98 -9.29 8.55 18.21
C THR A 98 -9.90 7.22 18.67
N GLU A 99 -11.09 6.89 18.17
CA GLU A 99 -11.77 5.62 18.47
C GLU A 99 -11.20 4.43 17.66
N LEU A 100 -9.91 4.47 17.29
CA LEU A 100 -9.26 3.42 16.51
C LEU A 100 -8.99 2.20 17.40
N THR A 101 -9.41 1.02 16.93
CA THR A 101 -9.24 -0.23 17.68
C THR A 101 -7.80 -0.73 17.64
N GLU A 102 -7.37 -1.37 18.73
CA GLU A 102 -6.07 -2.01 18.85
C GLU A 102 -5.89 -3.06 17.73
N GLY A 103 -5.00 -2.78 16.77
CA GLY A 103 -4.78 -3.61 15.57
C GLY A 103 -5.05 -2.91 14.23
N GLN A 104 -5.76 -1.77 14.23
CA GLN A 104 -5.92 -0.95 13.03
C GLN A 104 -4.67 -0.13 12.70
N TYR A 105 -3.81 0.10 13.70
CA TYR A 105 -2.54 0.80 13.53
C TYR A 105 -1.41 0.14 14.32
N LYS A 106 -0.17 0.47 13.97
CA LYS A 106 1.05 0.15 14.72
C LYS A 106 2.04 1.29 14.67
N LEU A 107 2.76 1.50 15.76
CA LEU A 107 3.81 2.51 15.88
C LEU A 107 5.19 1.86 15.66
N GLY A 108 5.81 2.14 14.51
CA GLY A 108 7.16 1.67 14.21
C GLY A 108 8.25 2.57 14.81
N HIS A 109 9.50 2.34 14.39
CA HIS A 109 10.64 3.14 14.85
C HIS A 109 10.61 4.57 14.30
N THR A 110 10.26 4.75 13.03
CA THR A 110 10.28 6.07 12.34
C THR A 110 8.95 6.46 11.72
N LYS A 111 7.97 5.55 11.72
CA LYS A 111 6.71 5.67 10.98
C LYS A 111 5.53 5.16 11.78
N VAL A 112 4.38 5.77 11.55
CA VAL A 112 3.06 5.23 11.91
C VAL A 112 2.57 4.35 10.77
N PHE A 113 2.02 3.19 11.09
CA PHE A 113 1.50 2.20 10.16
C PHE A 113 0.00 2.03 10.38
N PHE A 114 -0.78 2.03 9.31
CA PHE A 114 -2.23 1.82 9.33
C PHE A 114 -2.61 0.63 8.45
N ARG A 115 -3.54 -0.20 8.93
CA ARG A 115 -4.20 -1.20 8.10
C ARG A 115 -5.02 -0.51 7.03
N ALA A 116 -5.32 -1.24 5.95
CA ALA A 116 -6.35 -0.79 5.04
C ALA A 116 -7.70 -0.81 5.75
N GLY A 117 -8.45 0.30 5.67
CA GLY A 117 -9.87 0.33 5.98
C GLY A 117 -10.66 -0.60 5.08
#